data_AF-A0A2M8CBX5-F1
#
_entry.id   AF-A0A2M8CBX5-F1
#
_cell.length_a   1.000
_cell.length_b   1.000
_cell.length_c   1.000
_cell.angle_alpha   90.00
_cell.angle_beta   90.00
_cell.angle_gamma   90.00
#
_symmetry.space_group_name_H-M   'P 1'
#
loop_
_entity.id
_entity.type
_entity.pdbx_description
1 polymer ?
#
loop_
_entity_poly.entity_id
_entity_poly.type
_entity_poly.pdbx_seq_one_letter_code
_entity_poly.pdbx_strand_id
1 'polypeptide(L)'
;LNIFAGVPQSQIIRSRFESGIGILDFLSHETGVFTSNGEARRMLKENGVSINKEKISEDYLLTSNDLLNNQYILVQKGKKNYFLIKVVS
;
A
#
# COMPACT_ATOMS: atom_id res chain seq x y z
N LEU A 1 5.54 -4.80 -23.09
CA LEU A 1 4.90 -4.66 -21.77
C LEU A 1 5.87 -3.96 -20.83
N ASN A 2 5.81 -2.62 -20.73
CA ASN A 2 6.76 -1.82 -19.93
C ASN A 2 6.05 -0.85 -18.99
N ILE A 3 4.85 -1.22 -18.53
CA ILE A 3 3.95 -0.32 -17.79
C ILE A 3 4.41 -0.13 -16.33
N PHE A 4 5.31 -0.98 -15.83
CA PHE A 4 5.82 -0.94 -14.45
C PHE A 4 7.34 -0.77 -14.33
N ALA A 5 8.04 -0.54 -15.44
CA ALA A 5 9.49 -0.30 -15.45
C ALA A 5 9.79 1.08 -14.84
N GLY A 6 9.92 1.12 -13.51
CA GLY A 6 10.16 2.36 -12.75
C GLY A 6 9.22 2.58 -11.57
N VAL A 7 8.26 1.68 -11.34
CA VAL A 7 7.43 1.72 -10.12
C VAL A 7 8.23 1.16 -8.95
N PRO A 8 8.44 1.93 -7.87
CA PRO A 8 9.08 1.44 -6.66
C PRO A 8 8.37 0.19 -6.14
N GLN A 9 9.14 -0.83 -5.80
CA GLN A 9 8.63 -2.08 -5.27
C GLN A 9 9.07 -2.26 -3.82
N SER A 10 8.13 -2.63 -2.97
CA SER A 10 8.38 -2.93 -1.56
C SER A 10 8.00 -4.38 -1.27
N GLN A 11 8.61 -4.99 -0.27
CA GLN A 11 8.32 -6.36 0.12
C GLN A 11 7.90 -6.40 1.58
N ILE A 12 6.84 -7.14 1.87
CA ILE A 12 6.35 -7.36 3.23
C ILE A 12 6.21 -8.86 3.47
N ILE A 13 6.57 -9.32 4.66
CA ILE A 13 6.42 -10.72 5.04
C ILE A 13 4.93 -11.02 5.25
N ARG A 14 4.47 -12.15 4.72
CA ARG A 14 3.07 -12.58 4.82
C ARG A 14 2.59 -12.71 6.26
N SER A 15 3.44 -13.21 7.16
CA SER A 15 3.13 -13.29 8.60
C SER A 15 2.88 -11.92 9.22
N ARG A 16 3.63 -10.90 8.79
CA ARG A 16 3.40 -9.51 9.19
C ARG A 16 2.09 -8.99 8.62
N PHE A 17 1.84 -9.20 7.33
CA PHE A 17 0.58 -8.81 6.70
C PHE A 17 -0.66 -9.44 7.39
N GLU A 18 -0.61 -10.75 7.67
CA GLU A 18 -1.70 -11.50 8.32
C GLU A 18 -1.85 -11.19 9.82
N SER A 19 -0.82 -10.61 10.46
CA SER A 19 -0.90 -10.18 11.87
C SER A 19 -1.85 -8.99 12.10
N GLY A 20 -2.39 -8.39 11.04
CA GLY A 20 -3.34 -7.28 11.11
C GLY A 20 -2.64 -5.94 11.27
N ILE A 21 -1.98 -5.48 10.21
CA ILE A 21 -1.29 -4.19 10.20
C ILE A 21 -2.27 -3.08 9.79
N GLY A 22 -2.29 -2.00 10.57
CA GLY A 22 -3.07 -0.81 10.24
C GLY A 22 -2.56 -0.17 8.95
N ILE A 23 -3.47 0.38 8.15
CA ILE A 23 -3.13 0.91 6.83
C ILE A 23 -2.06 2.00 6.85
N LEU A 24 -2.03 2.80 7.92
CA LEU A 24 -1.04 3.86 8.12
C LEU A 24 0.37 3.27 8.29
N ASP A 25 0.51 2.29 9.17
CA ASP A 25 1.78 1.59 9.42
C ASP A 25 2.22 0.80 8.19
N PHE A 26 1.28 0.18 7.49
CA PHE A 26 1.55 -0.50 6.23
C PHE A 26 2.13 0.49 5.21
N LEU A 27 1.47 1.63 4.99
CA LEU A 27 1.87 2.63 4.00
C LEU A 27 3.18 3.36 4.36
N SER A 28 3.50 3.50 5.64
CA SER A 28 4.71 4.21 6.09
C SER A 28 5.87 3.26 6.41
N HIS A 29 5.71 2.38 7.40
CA HIS A 29 6.76 1.56 7.98
C HIS A 29 7.06 0.31 7.16
N GLU A 30 6.04 -0.39 6.66
CA GLU A 30 6.24 -1.65 5.93
C GLU A 30 6.61 -1.41 4.46
N THR A 31 5.99 -0.42 3.84
CA THR A 31 6.12 -0.20 2.40
C THR A 31 6.98 1.00 2.03
N GLY A 32 7.28 1.90 2.98
CA GLY A 32 8.12 3.08 2.75
C GLY A 32 7.52 4.10 1.78
N VAL A 33 6.21 4.02 1.49
CA VAL A 33 5.53 4.94 0.55
C VAL A 33 5.43 6.35 1.14
N PHE A 34 5.31 6.42 2.47
CA PHE A 34 5.30 7.66 3.24
C PHE A 34 6.41 7.66 4.29
N THR A 35 6.89 8.84 4.62
CA THR A 35 7.95 9.00 5.63
C THR A 35 7.44 8.78 7.05
N SER A 36 6.13 8.94 7.28
CA SER A 36 5.51 8.78 8.60
C SER A 36 4.01 8.48 8.49
N ASN A 37 3.45 7.95 9.58
CA ASN A 37 2.00 7.77 9.75
C ASN A 37 1.21 9.08 9.63
N GLY A 38 1.78 10.20 10.08
CA GLY A 38 1.15 11.51 9.98
C GLY A 38 0.96 11.96 8.53
N GLU A 39 1.98 11.75 7.69
CA GLU A 39 1.94 12.04 6.25
C GLU A 39 0.92 11.14 5.55
N ALA A 40 0.96 9.82 5.82
CA ALA A 40 0.04 8.85 5.26
C ALA A 40 -1.42 9.20 5.60
N ARG A 41 -1.70 9.54 6.87
CA ARG A 41 -3.04 9.94 7.33
C ARG A 41 -3.54 11.18 6.60
N ARG A 42 -2.71 12.22 6.48
CA ARG A 42 -3.10 13.46 5.80
C ARG A 42 -3.47 13.18 4.34
N MET A 43 -2.65 12.37 3.67
CA MET A 43 -2.87 11.97 2.28
C MET A 43 -4.13 11.12 2.09
N LEU A 44 -4.45 10.23 3.03
CA LEU A 44 -5.73 9.50 3.04
C LEU A 44 -6.93 10.45 3.21
N LYS A 45 -6.85 11.38 4.15
CA LYS A 45 -7.90 12.41 4.36
C LYS A 45 -8.12 13.30 3.14
N GLU A 46 -7.05 13.62 2.42
CA GLU A 46 -7.10 14.37 1.16
C GLU A 46 -7.52 13.52 -0.05
N ASN A 47 -7.94 12.26 0.14
CA ASN A 47 -8.29 11.32 -0.93
C ASN A 47 -7.15 11.12 -1.96
N GLY A 48 -5.91 11.29 -1.52
CA GLY A 48 -4.71 11.20 -2.33
C GLY A 48 -4.04 9.83 -2.29
N VAL A 49 -4.63 8.84 -1.64
CA VAL A 49 -4.14 7.45 -1.61
C VAL A 49 -5.20 6.51 -2.17
N SER A 50 -4.77 5.51 -2.93
CA SER A 50 -5.65 4.46 -3.41
C SER A 50 -4.94 3.11 -3.37
N ILE A 51 -5.67 2.05 -3.04
CA ILE A 51 -5.19 0.68 -3.06
C ILE A 51 -5.97 -0.08 -4.12
N ASN A 52 -5.27 -0.78 -5.01
CA ASN A 52 -5.86 -1.49 -6.14
C ASN A 52 -6.78 -0.61 -7.00
N LYS A 53 -6.47 0.69 -7.09
CA LYS A 53 -7.27 1.75 -7.73
C LYS A 53 -8.57 2.11 -7.01
N GLU A 54 -8.80 1.59 -5.81
CA GLU A 54 -9.89 1.98 -4.92
C GLU A 54 -9.41 2.97 -3.87
N LYS A 55 -10.23 3.98 -3.57
CA LYS A 55 -9.92 4.94 -2.51
C LYS A 55 -10.19 4.30 -1.17
N ILE A 56 -9.27 4.52 -0.24
CA ILE A 56 -9.32 3.96 1.11
C ILE A 56 -9.28 5.08 2.14
N SER A 57 -9.81 4.81 3.34
CA SER A 57 -9.77 5.70 4.50
C SER A 57 -8.71 5.23 5.51
N GLU A 58 -8.52 5.98 6.60
CA GLU A 58 -7.63 5.58 7.69
C GLU A 58 -8.12 4.36 8.49
N ASP A 59 -9.41 4.06 8.42
CA ASP A 59 -10.05 2.91 9.06
C ASP A 59 -10.04 1.65 8.18
N TYR A 60 -9.52 1.76 6.95
CA TYR A 60 -9.47 0.64 6.02
C TYR A 60 -8.52 -0.44 6.55
N LEU A 61 -8.99 -1.68 6.56
CA LEU A 61 -8.20 -2.84 6.95
C LEU A 61 -7.80 -3.59 5.70
N LEU A 62 -6.50 -3.71 5.49
CA LEU A 62 -5.95 -4.58 4.45
C LEU A 62 -6.18 -6.03 4.83
N THR A 63 -6.76 -6.78 3.91
CA THR A 63 -7.00 -8.21 4.09
C THR A 63 -6.40 -9.00 2.94
N SER A 64 -6.30 -10.32 3.10
CA SER A 64 -5.83 -11.21 2.03
C SER A 64 -6.68 -11.14 0.75
N ASN A 65 -7.90 -10.61 0.82
CA ASN A 65 -8.76 -10.40 -0.34
C ASN A 65 -8.29 -9.24 -1.22
N ASP A 66 -7.53 -8.30 -0.65
CA ASP A 66 -6.96 -7.15 -1.37
C ASP A 66 -5.65 -7.52 -2.08
N LEU A 67 -5.20 -8.77 -1.96
CA LEU A 67 -4.00 -9.25 -2.64
C LEU A 67 -4.31 -9.61 -4.09
N LEU A 68 -3.79 -8.81 -5.01
CA LEU A 68 -3.72 -9.14 -6.42
C LEU A 68 -2.85 -10.39 -6.60
N ASN A 69 -3.41 -11.43 -7.23
CA ASN A 69 -2.78 -12.73 -7.41
C ASN A 69 -2.23 -13.32 -6.08
N ASN A 70 -2.87 -13.05 -4.95
CA ASN A 70 -2.47 -13.51 -3.61
C ASN A 70 -1.05 -13.10 -3.17
N GLN A 71 -0.43 -12.13 -3.84
CA GLN A 71 0.96 -11.77 -3.59
C GLN A 71 1.32 -10.31 -3.87
N TYR A 72 0.45 -9.50 -4.47
CA TYR A 72 0.73 -8.11 -4.80
C TYR A 72 -0.36 -7.15 -4.30
N ILE A 73 0.05 -5.95 -3.90
CA ILE A 73 -0.85 -4.83 -3.57
C ILE A 73 -0.36 -3.64 -4.37
N LEU A 74 -1.27 -2.97 -5.08
CA LEU A 74 -0.94 -1.75 -5.79
C LEU A 74 -1.35 -0.55 -4.94
N VAL A 75 -0.38 0.22 -4.47
CA VAL A 75 -0.62 1.50 -3.80
C VAL A 75 -0.39 2.64 -4.79
N GLN A 76 -1.29 3.60 -4.79
CA GLN A 76 -1.19 4.81 -5.57
C GLN A 76 -1.15 6.01 -4.63
N LYS A 77 -0.11 6.84 -4.77
CA LYS A 77 0.08 8.10 -4.05
C LYS A 77 -0.08 9.27 -5.04
N GLY A 78 -1.22 9.96 -4.93
CA GLY A 78 -1.63 11.04 -5.81
C GLY A 78 -2.04 10.52 -7.19
N LYS A 79 -1.72 11.28 -8.26
CA LYS A 79 -2.15 10.94 -9.63
C LYS A 79 -1.15 10.13 -10.45
N LYS A 80 0.15 10.15 -10.09
CA LYS A 80 1.22 9.60 -10.93
C LYS A 80 2.18 8.66 -10.22
N ASN A 81 2.19 8.65 -8.88
CA ASN A 81 3.10 7.77 -8.15
C ASN A 81 2.37 6.47 -7.83
N TYR A 82 2.87 5.40 -8.41
CA TYR A 82 2.44 4.04 -8.10
C TYR A 82 3.55 3.36 -7.31
N PHE A 83 3.17 2.46 -6.42
CA PHE A 83 4.03 1.66 -5.57
C PHE A 83 3.48 0.25 -5.59
N LEU A 84 4.33 -0.72 -5.89
CA LEU A 84 3.92 -2.12 -5.92
C LEU A 84 4.47 -2.83 -4.70
N ILE A 85 3.59 -3.41 -3.89
CA ILE A 85 4.00 -4.12 -2.69
C ILE A 85 3.82 -5.59 -2.93
N LYS A 86 4.90 -6.35 -2.75
CA LYS A 86 4.89 -7.80 -2.88
C LYS A 86 4.84 -8.43 -1.49
N VAL A 87 3.81 -9.21 -1.24
CA VAL A 87 3.72 -10.06 -0.06
C VAL A 87 4.54 -11.32 -0.33
N VAL A 88 5.58 -11.51 0.45
CA VAL A 88 6.50 -12.66 0.36
C VAL A 88 6.32 -13.54 1.59
N SER A 89 6.39 -14.85 1.37
CA SER A 89 6.37 -15.84 2.45
C SER A 89 7.68 -15.87 3.21
#